data_AF-A0A2A4MI92-F1
#
_entry.id   AF-A0A2A4MI92-F1
#
_cell.length_a   1.000
_cell.length_b   1.000
_cell.length_c   1.000
_cell.angle_alpha   90.00
_cell.angle_beta   90.00
_cell.angle_gamma   90.00
#
_symmetry.space_group_name_H-M   'P 1'
#
loop_
_entity.id
_entity.type
_entity.pdbx_description
1 polymer ?
#
loop_
_entity_poly.entity_id
_entity_poly.type
_entity_poly.pdbx_seq_one_letter_code
_entity_poly.pdbx_strand_id
1 'polypeptide(L)'
;MNNQGALKNYSKIANESGVMNATPYRIIQMLMAGALDRISAAKGMIARGEIVAKGRQISDAISIINGLSRSLDHKIGGEIAANLDALYDYMVRQLMHASVHNDVDVLDEVGRLLNTIKNGWDSIPDPAAQSSGVAAQSVGVSA
;
A
#
# COMPACT_ATOMS: atom_id res chain seq x y z
N MET A 1 25.10 -2.23 -1.33
CA MET A 1 24.48 -2.13 0.02
C MET A 1 23.11 -2.79 -0.03
N ASN A 2 22.93 -3.89 0.69
CA ASN A 2 21.79 -4.80 0.55
C ASN A 2 20.50 -4.22 1.17
N ASN A 3 19.50 -3.97 0.32
CA ASN A 3 18.25 -3.27 0.65
C ASN A 3 17.10 -4.18 1.10
N GLN A 4 17.41 -5.40 1.58
CA GLN A 4 16.44 -6.29 2.24
C GLN A 4 15.87 -5.70 3.55
N GLY A 5 16.42 -4.57 4.03
CA GLY A 5 16.08 -3.97 5.31
C GLY A 5 14.68 -3.37 5.40
N ALA A 6 14.11 -2.79 4.34
CA ALA A 6 12.80 -2.13 4.47
C ALA A 6 11.67 -3.13 4.73
N LEU A 7 11.52 -4.14 3.86
CA LEU A 7 10.53 -5.20 4.02
C LEU A 7 10.81 -6.07 5.27
N LYS A 8 12.09 -6.38 5.58
CA LYS A 8 12.44 -7.13 6.80
C LYS A 8 12.18 -6.34 8.09
N ASN A 9 12.40 -5.03 8.09
CA ASN A 9 12.11 -4.20 9.26
C ASN A 9 10.60 -4.08 9.47
N TYR A 10 9.80 -3.97 8.41
CA TYR A 10 8.34 -3.93 8.54
C TYR A 10 7.72 -5.29 8.90
N SER A 11 8.22 -6.41 8.34
CA SER A 11 7.80 -7.74 8.79
C SER A 11 8.19 -7.99 10.25
N LYS A 12 9.31 -7.44 10.71
CA LYS A 12 9.75 -7.52 12.11
C LYS A 12 8.87 -6.67 13.04
N ILE A 13 8.52 -5.44 12.64
CA ILE A 13 7.58 -4.59 13.39
C ILE A 13 6.18 -5.23 13.44
N ALA A 14 5.71 -5.84 12.35
CA ALA A 14 4.45 -6.59 12.34
C ALA A 14 4.48 -7.74 13.37
N ASN A 15 5.57 -8.51 13.43
CA ASN A 15 5.74 -9.57 14.42
C ASN A 15 5.81 -9.07 15.88
N GLU A 16 6.39 -7.90 16.13
CA GLU A 16 6.54 -7.34 17.50
C GLU A 16 5.28 -6.61 18.02
N SER A 17 4.35 -6.20 17.13
CA SER A 17 3.21 -5.32 17.49
C SER A 17 1.87 -6.04 17.75
N GLY A 18 1.85 -7.39 17.79
CA GLY A 18 0.59 -8.15 17.85
C GLY A 18 -0.12 -8.29 16.50
N VAL A 19 0.57 -8.01 15.38
CA VAL A 19 0.12 -8.37 14.02
C VAL A 19 0.52 -9.83 13.74
N MET A 20 0.10 -10.75 14.61
CA MET A 20 0.67 -12.11 14.68
C MET A 20 0.30 -13.03 13.50
N ASN A 21 -0.45 -12.59 12.48
CA ASN A 21 -0.87 -13.43 11.34
C ASN A 21 -1.09 -12.65 10.03
N ALA A 22 -0.54 -11.43 9.85
CA ALA A 22 -0.75 -10.72 8.58
C ALA A 22 0.03 -11.40 7.45
N THR A 23 -0.70 -11.94 6.48
CA THR A 23 -0.13 -12.45 5.23
C THR A 23 0.62 -11.31 4.50
N PRO A 24 1.64 -11.61 3.67
CA PRO A 24 2.31 -10.59 2.85
C PRO A 24 1.32 -9.74 2.04
N TYR A 25 0.24 -10.39 1.60
CA TYR A 25 -0.90 -9.77 0.95
C TYR A 25 -1.60 -8.73 1.84
N ARG A 26 -1.90 -9.07 3.09
CA ARG A 26 -2.49 -8.14 4.05
C ARG A 26 -1.58 -6.94 4.35
N ILE A 27 -0.26 -7.15 4.39
CA ILE A 27 0.72 -6.07 4.58
C ILE A 27 0.64 -5.07 3.43
N ILE A 28 0.58 -5.53 2.18
CA ILE A 28 0.45 -4.66 1.00
C ILE A 28 -0.84 -3.82 1.08
N GLN A 29 -1.97 -4.44 1.41
CA GLN A 29 -3.24 -3.73 1.59
C GLN A 29 -3.18 -2.66 2.68
N MET A 30 -2.53 -2.96 3.81
CA MET A 30 -2.35 -2.02 4.91
C MET A 30 -1.43 -0.86 4.53
N LEU A 31 -0.37 -1.12 3.75
CA LEU A 31 0.51 -0.08 3.21
C LEU A 31 -0.27 0.86 2.28
N MET A 32 -1.04 0.31 1.34
CA MET A 32 -1.86 1.11 0.43
C MET A 32 -2.89 1.96 1.18
N ALA A 33 -3.58 1.38 2.18
CA ALA A 33 -4.50 2.11 3.05
C ALA A 33 -3.77 3.24 3.80
N GLY A 34 -2.61 2.95 4.39
CA GLY A 34 -1.82 3.95 5.09
C GLY A 34 -1.35 5.11 4.20
N ALA A 35 -0.99 4.85 2.94
CA ALA A 35 -0.65 5.90 1.99
C ALA A 35 -1.88 6.76 1.62
N LEU A 36 -3.05 6.16 1.41
CA LEU A 36 -4.31 6.89 1.18
C LEU A 36 -4.68 7.78 2.37
N ASP A 37 -4.54 7.29 3.60
CA ASP A 37 -4.82 8.06 4.82
C ASP A 37 -3.93 9.31 4.91
N ARG A 38 -2.65 9.17 4.56
CA ARG A 38 -1.67 10.27 4.55
C ARG A 38 -1.99 11.31 3.47
N ILE A 39 -2.40 10.86 2.28
CA ILE A 39 -2.86 11.75 1.20
C ILE A 39 -4.09 12.53 1.67
N SER A 40 -5.08 11.86 2.26
CA SER A 40 -6.30 12.49 2.80
C SER A 40 -5.97 13.50 3.92
N ALA A 41 -5.09 13.14 4.85
CA ALA A 41 -4.64 14.01 5.91
C ALA A 41 -3.92 15.26 5.36
N ALA A 42 -3.07 15.09 4.35
CA ALA A 42 -2.38 16.21 3.69
C ALA A 42 -3.38 17.21 3.08
N LYS A 43 -4.45 16.75 2.45
CA LYS A 43 -5.52 17.62 1.94
C LYS A 43 -6.16 18.46 3.06
N GLY A 44 -6.51 17.81 4.18
CA GLY A 44 -7.06 18.51 5.34
C GLY A 44 -6.10 19.54 5.93
N MET A 45 -4.80 19.25 5.93
CA MET A 45 -3.76 20.18 6.38
C MET A 45 -3.59 21.37 5.45
N ILE A 46 -3.70 21.19 4.12
CA ILE A 46 -3.71 22.30 3.16
C ILE A 46 -4.88 23.24 3.45
N ALA A 47 -6.08 22.70 3.65
CA ALA A 47 -7.27 23.48 3.95
C ALA A 47 -7.16 24.31 5.25
N ARG A 48 -6.34 23.85 6.22
CA ARG A 48 -6.09 24.55 7.49
C ARG A 48 -4.80 25.40 7.49
N GLY A 49 -4.05 25.45 6.39
CA GLY A 49 -2.78 26.18 6.32
C GLY A 49 -1.61 25.52 7.08
N GLU A 50 -1.72 24.24 7.44
CA GLU A 50 -0.71 23.50 8.22
C GLU A 50 0.43 22.95 7.32
N ILE A 51 1.20 23.84 6.70
CA ILE A 51 2.15 23.49 5.63
C ILE A 51 3.25 22.49 6.06
N VAL A 52 3.80 22.64 7.27
CA VAL A 52 4.84 21.73 7.78
C VAL A 52 4.29 20.32 8.03
N ALA A 53 3.10 20.23 8.63
CA ALA A 53 2.45 18.94 8.88
C ALA A 53 2.08 18.24 7.57
N LYS A 54 1.58 19.02 6.58
CA LYS A 54 1.31 18.54 5.23
C LYS A 54 2.55 17.95 4.57
N GLY A 55 3.68 18.65 4.64
CA GLY A 55 4.94 18.16 4.06
C GLY A 55 5.36 16.80 4.63
N ARG A 56 5.16 16.59 5.94
CA ARG A 56 5.40 15.29 6.59
C ARG A 56 4.47 14.20 6.07
N GLN A 57 3.16 14.46 6.00
CA GLN A 57 2.19 13.48 5.49
C GLN A 57 2.50 13.05 4.05
N ILE A 58 2.82 14.00 3.17
CA ILE A 58 3.17 13.69 1.79
C ILE A 58 4.49 12.89 1.71
N SER A 59 5.50 13.25 2.51
CA SER A 59 6.78 12.51 2.56
C SER A 59 6.59 11.08 3.03
N ASP A 60 5.71 10.86 4.02
CA ASP A 60 5.37 9.52 4.51
C ASP A 60 4.63 8.71 3.43
N ALA A 61 3.69 9.33 2.69
CA ALA A 61 3.00 8.66 1.58
C ALA A 61 3.98 8.25 0.46
N ILE A 62 4.91 9.14 0.07
CA ILE A 62 5.97 8.85 -0.90
C ILE A 62 6.85 7.69 -0.42
N SER A 63 7.19 7.65 0.86
CA SER A 63 8.01 6.58 1.43
C SER A 63 7.32 5.21 1.34
N ILE A 64 6.01 5.17 1.56
CA ILE A 64 5.21 3.95 1.41
C ILE A 64 5.14 3.51 -0.05
N ILE A 65 4.84 4.42 -0.98
CA ILE A 65 4.72 4.10 -2.41
C ILE A 65 6.07 3.59 -2.96
N ASN A 66 7.18 4.21 -2.58
CA ASN A 66 8.52 3.70 -2.90
C ASN A 66 8.78 2.31 -2.31
N GLY A 67 8.25 2.02 -1.12
CA GLY A 67 8.31 0.68 -0.53
C GLY A 67 7.55 -0.36 -1.34
N LEU A 68 6.36 0.00 -1.85
CA LEU A 68 5.53 -0.84 -2.71
C LEU A 68 6.23 -1.11 -4.06
N SER A 69 6.73 -0.08 -4.73
CA SER A 69 7.49 -0.22 -5.98
C SER A 69 8.68 -1.18 -5.82
N ARG A 70 9.48 -1.01 -4.75
CA ARG A 70 10.63 -1.89 -4.45
C ARG A 70 10.25 -3.32 -4.10
N SER A 71 9.00 -3.58 -3.75
CA SER A 71 8.51 -4.94 -3.45
C SER A 71 8.04 -5.72 -4.68
N LEU A 72 7.97 -5.08 -5.86
CA LEU A 72 7.55 -5.72 -7.10
C LEU A 72 8.60 -6.77 -7.54
N ASP A 73 8.12 -7.98 -7.83
CA ASP A 73 8.96 -9.00 -8.45
C ASP A 73 8.90 -8.87 -9.98
N HIS A 74 9.91 -8.21 -10.56
CA HIS A 74 10.01 -8.04 -12.01
C HIS A 74 10.33 -9.33 -12.77
N LYS A 75 10.82 -10.38 -12.10
CA LYS A 75 11.09 -11.67 -12.75
C LYS A 75 9.80 -12.46 -12.95
N ILE A 76 8.93 -12.46 -11.94
CA ILE A 76 7.65 -13.17 -11.99
C ILE A 76 6.56 -12.31 -12.64
N GLY A 77 6.49 -11.03 -12.28
CA GLY A 77 5.43 -10.11 -12.72
C GLY A 77 5.61 -9.52 -14.11
N GLY A 78 6.80 -9.62 -14.72
CA GLY A 78 7.08 -9.18 -16.09
C GLY A 78 6.55 -7.78 -16.40
N GLU A 79 5.72 -7.67 -17.44
CA GLU A 79 5.13 -6.41 -17.91
C GLU A 79 4.19 -5.76 -16.87
N ILE A 80 3.45 -6.55 -16.08
CA ILE A 80 2.56 -6.03 -15.05
C ILE A 80 3.36 -5.32 -13.96
N ALA A 81 4.47 -5.93 -13.52
CA ALA A 81 5.37 -5.31 -12.55
C ALA A 81 5.98 -4.02 -13.11
N ALA A 82 6.40 -4.00 -14.38
CA ALA A 82 6.93 -2.79 -15.02
C ALA A 82 5.90 -1.65 -15.10
N ASN A 83 4.65 -1.97 -15.48
CA ASN A 83 3.57 -0.99 -15.57
C ASN A 83 3.19 -0.43 -14.19
N LEU A 84 3.16 -1.27 -13.15
CA LEU A 84 2.92 -0.83 -11.77
C LEU A 84 4.06 0.05 -11.26
N ASP A 85 5.30 -0.30 -11.55
CA ASP A 85 6.46 0.49 -11.15
C ASP A 85 6.45 1.89 -11.78
N ALA A 86 6.16 1.97 -13.09
CA ALA A 86 6.00 3.24 -13.80
C ALA A 86 4.85 4.10 -13.24
N LEU A 87 3.75 3.46 -12.86
CA LEU A 87 2.61 4.15 -12.25
C LEU A 87 2.95 4.66 -10.83
N TYR A 88 3.68 3.89 -10.03
CA TYR A 88 4.16 4.35 -8.72
C TYR A 88 5.16 5.50 -8.83
N ASP A 89 6.09 5.46 -9.80
CA ASP A 89 7.00 6.59 -10.08
C ASP A 89 6.23 7.86 -10.44
N TYR A 90 5.21 7.74 -11.31
CA TYR A 90 4.33 8.86 -11.65
C TYR A 90 3.66 9.45 -10.40
N MET A 91 3.07 8.61 -9.54
CA MET A 91 2.44 9.07 -8.29
C MET A 91 3.43 9.80 -7.39
N VAL A 92 4.66 9.30 -7.25
CA VAL A 92 5.70 9.95 -6.43
C VAL A 92 6.04 11.35 -6.98
N ARG A 93 6.20 11.49 -8.30
CA ARG A 93 6.44 12.80 -8.94
C ARG A 93 5.28 13.76 -8.71
N GLN A 94 4.04 13.30 -8.84
CA GLN A 94 2.85 14.10 -8.58
C GLN A 94 2.72 14.52 -7.12
N LEU A 95 2.99 13.62 -6.16
CA LEU A 95 3.00 13.97 -4.74
C LEU A 95 4.06 15.02 -4.40
N MET A 96 5.24 14.95 -5.00
CA MET A 96 6.25 16.00 -4.86
C MET A 96 5.75 17.34 -5.42
N HIS A 97 5.13 17.33 -6.59
CA HIS A 97 4.53 18.52 -7.20
C HIS A 97 3.46 19.14 -6.28
N ALA A 98 2.52 18.32 -5.78
CA ALA A 98 1.48 18.75 -4.85
C ALA A 98 2.06 19.29 -3.53
N SER A 99 3.15 18.69 -3.05
CA SER A 99 3.84 19.17 -1.85
C SER A 99 4.42 20.58 -2.03
N VAL A 100 4.98 20.90 -3.19
CA VAL A 100 5.54 22.23 -3.45
C VAL A 100 4.42 23.26 -3.67
N HIS A 101 3.38 22.91 -4.41
CA HIS A 101 2.36 23.86 -4.87
C HIS A 101 1.10 23.92 -4.00
N ASN A 102 0.97 23.03 -3.01
CA ASN A 102 -0.28 22.83 -2.25
C ASN A 102 -1.47 22.46 -3.15
N ASP A 103 -1.20 21.70 -4.20
CA ASP A 103 -2.20 21.33 -5.20
C ASP A 103 -3.04 20.14 -4.72
N VAL A 104 -4.28 20.44 -4.33
CA VAL A 104 -5.23 19.44 -3.80
C VAL A 104 -5.77 18.53 -4.91
N ASP A 105 -5.89 19.03 -6.14
CA ASP A 105 -6.42 18.25 -7.26
C ASP A 105 -5.44 17.14 -7.65
N VAL A 106 -4.14 17.43 -7.59
CA VAL A 106 -3.07 16.43 -7.77
C VAL A 106 -3.08 15.39 -6.65
N LEU A 107 -3.33 15.77 -5.39
CA LEU A 107 -3.52 14.81 -4.30
C LEU A 107 -4.73 13.89 -4.54
N ASP A 108 -5.81 14.45 -5.07
CA ASP A 108 -7.02 13.70 -5.41
C ASP A 108 -6.80 12.73 -6.57
N GLU A 109 -6.04 13.13 -7.58
CA GLU A 109 -5.65 12.24 -8.67
C GLU A 109 -4.84 11.05 -8.16
N VAL A 110 -3.77 11.30 -7.41
CA VAL A 110 -2.93 10.23 -6.86
C VAL A 110 -3.74 9.33 -5.92
N GLY A 111 -4.61 9.91 -5.10
CA GLY A 111 -5.52 9.17 -4.23
C GLY A 111 -6.43 8.22 -5.02
N ARG A 112 -7.03 8.68 -6.12
CA ARG A 112 -7.86 7.83 -6.99
C ARG A 112 -7.05 6.70 -7.63
N LEU A 113 -5.88 7.00 -8.19
CA LEU A 113 -5.03 6.00 -8.84
C LEU A 113 -4.61 4.90 -7.84
N LEU A 114 -4.16 5.30 -6.65
CA LEU A 114 -3.75 4.35 -5.61
C LEU A 114 -4.93 3.52 -5.11
N ASN A 115 -6.12 4.11 -4.99
CA ASN A 115 -7.33 3.40 -4.60
C ASN A 115 -7.76 2.36 -5.65
N THR A 116 -7.62 2.66 -6.95
CA THR A 116 -7.87 1.68 -8.01
C THR A 116 -6.95 0.46 -7.89
N ILE A 117 -5.66 0.67 -7.62
CA ILE A 117 -4.72 -0.43 -7.38
C ILE A 117 -5.13 -1.21 -6.14
N LYS A 118 -5.43 -0.52 -5.03
CA LYS A 118 -5.85 -1.14 -3.78
C LYS A 118 -7.10 -2.02 -3.96
N ASN A 119 -8.09 -1.56 -4.71
CA ASN A 119 -9.30 -2.35 -5.01
C ASN A 119 -8.97 -3.59 -5.84
N GLY A 120 -8.03 -3.47 -6.79
CA GLY A 120 -7.52 -4.60 -7.56
C GLY A 120 -6.82 -5.63 -6.68
N TRP A 121 -6.05 -5.17 -5.69
CA TRP A 121 -5.55 -6.04 -4.63
C TRP A 121 -6.73 -6.63 -3.89
N ASP A 122 -7.52 -5.88 -3.12
CA ASP A 122 -8.62 -6.36 -2.27
C ASP A 122 -9.58 -7.41 -2.89
N SER A 123 -9.70 -7.44 -4.21
CA SER A 123 -10.48 -8.44 -4.96
C SER A 123 -9.85 -9.83 -5.01
N ILE A 124 -8.55 -9.98 -4.70
CA ILE A 124 -7.85 -11.27 -4.64
C ILE A 124 -8.16 -11.91 -3.28
N PRO A 125 -8.77 -13.11 -3.25
CA PRO A 125 -9.07 -13.77 -1.98
C PRO A 125 -7.78 -14.19 -1.28
N ASP A 126 -7.66 -13.95 0.02
CA ASP A 126 -6.49 -14.38 0.79
C ASP A 126 -6.33 -15.91 0.68
N PRO A 127 -5.21 -16.42 0.14
CA PRO A 127 -4.96 -17.85 0.02
C PRO A 127 -5.09 -18.59 1.37
N ALA A 128 -4.78 -17.93 2.49
CA ALA A 128 -4.90 -18.49 3.84
C ALA A 128 -6.36 -18.58 4.33
N ALA A 129 -7.27 -17.76 3.79
CA ALA A 129 -8.71 -17.85 4.07
C ALA A 129 -9.36 -19.04 3.36
N GLN A 130 -8.81 -19.47 2.22
CA GLN A 130 -9.35 -20.58 1.43
C GLN A 130 -9.04 -21.97 2.06
N SER A 131 -7.91 -22.12 2.77
CA SER A 131 -7.55 -23.40 3.41
C SER A 131 -8.41 -23.75 4.63
N SER A 132 -9.08 -22.79 5.25
CA SER A 132 -9.88 -23.00 6.46
C SER A 132 -11.33 -23.41 6.19
N GLY A 133 -11.80 -23.30 4.94
CA GLY A 133 -13.20 -23.58 4.56
C GLY A 133 -13.49 -25.01 4.10
N VAL A 134 -12.47 -25.79 3.71
CA VAL A 134 -12.69 -27.11 3.07
C VAL A 134 -12.75 -28.28 4.08
N ALA A 135 -12.21 -28.13 5.29
CA ALA A 135 -12.18 -29.21 6.28
C ALA A 135 -13.51 -29.43 7.04
N ALA A 136 -14.48 -28.50 6.95
CA ALA A 136 -15.71 -28.55 7.74
C ALA A 136 -16.89 -29.29 7.07
N GLN A 137 -16.76 -29.75 5.82
CA GLN A 137 -17.90 -30.34 5.06
C GLN A 137 -17.84 -31.87 4.87
N SER A 138 -16.89 -32.60 5.47
CA SER A 138 -16.73 -34.05 5.24
C SER A 138 -17.10 -34.97 6.41
N VAL A 139 -17.79 -34.50 7.47
CA VAL A 139 -18.12 -35.36 8.65
C VAL A 139 -19.62 -35.61 8.80
N GLY A 140 -20.38 -35.63 7.69
CA GLY A 140 -21.84 -35.58 7.77
C GLY A 140 -22.62 -36.49 6.84
N VAL A 141 -22.09 -37.63 6.35
CA VAL A 141 -22.94 -38.69 5.75
C VAL A 141 -22.24 -40.04 5.91
N SER A 142 -22.75 -40.92 6.77
CA SER A 142 -22.95 -42.36 6.51
C SER A 142 -23.48 -43.09 7.75
N ALA A 143 -24.70 -43.63 7.58
CA ALA A 143 -25.34 -44.81 8.16
C ALA A 143 -25.26 -45.07 9.67
#